data_AF-A0A956P3E9-F1
#
_entry.id   AF-A0A956P3E9-F1
#
_cell.length_a   1.000
_cell.length_b   1.000
_cell.length_c   1.000
_cell.angle_alpha   90.00
_cell.angle_beta   90.00
_cell.angle_gamma   90.00
#
_symmetry.space_group_name_H-M   'P 1'
#
loop_
_entity.id
_entity.type
_entity.pdbx_description
1 polymer ?
#
loop_
_entity_poly.entity_id
_entity_poly.type
_entity_poly.pdbx_seq_one_letter_code
_entity_poly.pdbx_strand_id
1 'polypeptide(L)' 'MSEVVIHDDESFERALKRFKKKCEKAGILSDLRKHRHYEKPGEKKKRKMNAAQRKNRRGRSPRA' A
#
# COMPACT_ATOMS: atom_id res chain seq x y z
N MET A 1 -10.92 -6.17 -4.48
CA MET A 1 -10.18 -5.81 -5.72
C MET A 1 -10.39 -4.34 -6.01
N SER A 2 -9.42 -3.67 -6.64
CA SER A 2 -9.49 -2.23 -6.93
C SER A 2 -10.12 -1.99 -8.31
N GLU A 3 -11.39 -1.57 -8.32
CA GLU A 3 -12.12 -1.23 -9.55
C GLU A 3 -12.09 0.29 -9.82
N VAL A 4 -11.95 0.70 -11.07
CA VAL A 4 -12.03 2.09 -11.54
C VAL A 4 -12.99 2.14 -12.71
N VAL A 5 -14.14 2.77 -12.51
CA VAL A 5 -15.06 3.12 -13.59
C VAL A 5 -14.53 4.38 -14.27
N ILE A 6 -14.40 4.32 -15.59
CA ILE A 6 -13.97 5.44 -16.43
C ILE A 6 -15.24 6.09 -17.00
N HIS A 7 -15.33 7.41 -16.91
CA HIS A 7 -16.41 8.18 -17.55
C HIS A 7 -15.87 8.81 -18.84
N ASP A 8 -16.76 9.06 -19.81
CA ASP A 8 -16.39 9.49 -21.17
C ASP A 8 -15.63 10.83 -21.23
N ASP A 9 -15.75 11.66 -20.18
CA ASP A 9 -15.04 12.95 -20.05
C ASP A 9 -13.59 12.83 -19.53
N GLU A 10 -13.05 11.62 -19.40
CA GLU A 10 -11.73 11.40 -18.80
C GLU A 10 -10.67 10.89 -19.78
N SER A 11 -9.55 11.62 -19.84
CA SER A 11 -8.36 11.18 -20.55
C SER A 11 -7.80 9.89 -19.94
N PHE A 12 -7.43 8.93 -20.79
CA PHE A 12 -6.89 7.61 -20.44
C PHE A 12 -5.75 7.69 -19.40
N GLU A 13 -4.86 8.68 -19.51
CA GLU A 13 -3.75 8.86 -18.57
C GLU A 13 -4.20 9.19 -17.15
N ARG A 14 -5.29 9.96 -17.00
CA ARG A 14 -5.88 10.29 -15.70
C ARG A 14 -6.54 9.06 -15.07
N ALA A 15 -7.24 8.26 -15.86
CA ALA A 15 -7.80 6.99 -15.42
C ALA A 15 -6.70 6.03 -14.93
N LEU A 16 -5.62 5.87 -15.70
CA LEU A 16 -4.48 5.03 -15.36
C LEU A 16 -3.79 5.49 -14.06
N LYS A 17 -3.63 6.80 -13.88
CA LYS A 17 -3.03 7.36 -12.65
C LYS A 17 -3.88 7.05 -11.41
N ARG A 18 -5.21 7.16 -11.51
CA ARG A 18 -6.13 6.82 -10.41
C ARG A 18 -6.14 5.32 -10.14
N PHE A 19 -6.08 4.48 -11.17
CA PHE A 19 -5.94 3.04 -11.02
C PHE A 19 -4.66 2.67 -10.27
N LYS A 20 -3.50 3.20 -10.71
CA LYS A 20 -2.22 2.99 -10.00
C LYS A 20 -2.30 3.41 -8.54
N LYS A 21 -2.88 4.57 -8.24
CA LYS A 21 -3.07 5.05 -6.87
C LYS A 21 -4.03 4.17 -6.06
N LYS A 22 -5.10 3.64 -6.66
CA LYS A 22 -6.00 2.67 -6.00
C LYS A 22 -5.29 1.34 -5.71
N CYS A 23 -4.49 0.82 -6.64
CA CYS A 23 -3.69 -0.39 -6.45
C CYS A 23 -2.63 -0.22 -5.35
N GLU A 24 -1.96 0.93 -5.31
CA GLU A 24 -1.02 1.29 -4.24
C GLU A 24 -1.72 1.40 -2.89
N LYS A 25 -2.87 2.08 -2.82
CA LYS A 25 -3.67 2.22 -1.60
C LYS A 25 -4.20 0.88 -1.10
N ALA A 26 -4.61 0.00 -2.01
CA ALA A 26 -5.04 -1.35 -1.69
C ALA A 26 -3.89 -2.24 -1.19
N GLY A 27 -2.63 -1.81 -1.34
CA GLY A 27 -1.48 -2.54 -0.80
C GLY A 27 -1.20 -3.88 -1.47
N ILE A 28 -1.82 -4.15 -2.64
CA ILE A 28 -1.79 -5.45 -3.32
C ILE A 28 -0.35 -5.92 -3.56
N LEU A 29 0.53 -5.02 -4.03
CA LEU A 29 1.95 -5.32 -4.25
C LEU A 29 2.71 -5.61 -2.95
N SER A 30 2.33 -4.93 -1.86
CA SER A 30 2.94 -5.17 -0.54
C SER A 30 2.50 -6.51 0.03
N ASP A 31 1.27 -6.91 -0.20
CA ASP A 31 0.76 -8.20 0.25
C ASP A 31 1.32 -9.35 -0.59
N LEU A 32 1.48 -9.18 -1.91
CA LEU A 32 2.19 -10.13 -2.76
C LEU A 32 3.62 -10.40 -2.23
N ARG A 33 4.35 -9.33 -1.89
CA ARG A 33 5.72 -9.45 -1.32
C ARG A 33 5.75 -10.16 0.03
N LYS A 34 4.74 -9.95 0.89
CA LYS A 34 4.65 -10.61 2.20
C LYS A 34 4.35 -12.10 2.10
N HIS A 35 3.59 -12.52 1.08
CA HIS A 35 3.14 -13.91 0.91
C HIS A 35 3.97 -14.71 -0.10
N ARG A 36 4.95 -14.10 -0.78
CA ARG A 36 5.82 -14.77 -1.76
C ARG A 36 6.61 -15.94 -1.14
N HIS A 37 6.93 -15.87 0.15
CA HIS A 37 7.65 -16.91 0.88
C HIS A 37 6.97 -17.14 2.22
N TYR A 38 7.05 -18.39 2.72
CA TYR A 38 6.59 -18.70 4.07
C TYR A 38 7.42 -17.91 5.08
N GLU A 39 6.73 -17.19 5.95
CA GLU A 39 7.33 -16.45 7.06
C GLU A 39 6.91 -17.13 8.37
N LYS A 40 7.89 -17.47 9.23
CA LYS A 40 7.60 -18.06 10.53
C LYS A 40 6.72 -17.10 11.34
N PRO A 41 5.74 -17.58 12.14
CA PRO A 41 4.85 -16.71 12.91
C PRO A 41 5.56 -15.67 13.80
N GLY A 42 6.76 -15.98 14.32
CA GLY A 42 7.57 -15.03 15.08
C GLY A 42 8.12 -13.87 14.23
N GLU A 43 8.58 -14.15 13.01
CA GLU A 43 9.07 -13.14 12.08
C GLU A 43 7.92 -12.24 11.59
N LYS A 44 6.74 -12.82 11.34
CA LYS A 44 5.53 -12.07 10.99
C LYS A 44 5.15 -11.07 12.09
N LYS A 45 5.24 -11.47 13.37
CA LYS A 45 5.02 -10.58 14.53
C LYS A 45 6.07 -9.45 14.57
N LYS A 46 7.36 -9.78 14.40
CA LYS A 46 8.45 -8.80 14.37
C LYS A 46 8.29 -7.79 13.22
N ARG A 47 7.95 -8.26 12.02
CA ARG A 47 7.67 -7.44 10.84
C ARG A 47 6.52 -6.47 11.09
N LYS A 48 5.42 -6.94 11.71
CA LYS A 48 4.25 -6.11 12.05
C LYS A 48 4.61 -5.01 13.06
N MET A 49 5.36 -5.34 14.12
CA MET A 49 5.82 -4.37 15.12
C MET A 49 6.73 -3.30 14.50
N ASN A 50 7.71 -3.71 13.69
CA ASN A 50 8.62 -2.80 13.02
C ASN A 50 7.89 -1.86 12.04
N ALA A 51 6.89 -2.38 11.31
CA ALA A 51 6.07 -1.57 10.41
C ALA A 51 5.24 -0.53 11.18
N ALA A 52 4.66 -0.89 12.33
CA ALA A 52 3.92 0.02 13.18
C ALA A 52 4.82 1.11 13.79
N GLN A 53 6.00 0.74 14.30
CA GLN A 53 6.98 1.70 14.81
C GLN A 53 7.44 2.68 13.74
N ARG A 54 7.74 2.21 12.53
CA ARG A 54 8.12 3.07 11.40
C ARG A 54 7.00 4.04 11.02
N LYS A 55 5.73 3.59 11.03
CA LYS A 55 4.57 4.45 10.78
C LYS A 55 4.44 5.54 11.85
N ASN A 56 4.56 5.17 13.12
CA ASN A 56 4.49 6.13 14.22
C ASN A 56 5.62 7.16 14.18
N ARG A 57 6.85 6.76 13.83
CA ARG A 57 7.98 7.71 13.69
C ARG A 57 7.75 8.70 12.55
N ARG A 58 7.16 8.27 11.43
CA ARG A 58 6.86 9.16 10.29
C ARG A 58 5.77 10.18 10.58
N GLY A 59 4.77 9.83 11.40
CA GLY A 59 3.73 10.78 11.84
C GLY A 59 4.18 11.78 12.91
N ARG A 60 5.38 11.57 13.47
CA ARG A 60 5.96 12.38 14.56
C ARG A 60 7.08 13.29 14.09
N SER A 61 7.22 13.54 12.77
CA SER A 61 8.12 14.62 12.34
C SER A 61 7.68 15.89 13.07
N PRO A 62 8.60 16.68 13.64
CA PRO A 62 8.22 17.97 14.18
C PRO A 62 7.56 18.72 13.02
N ARG A 63 6.33 19.20 13.22
CA ARG A 63 5.87 20.36 12.46
C ARG A 63 6.83 21.47 12.87
N ALA A 64 7.86 21.68 12.06
CA ALA A 64 8.60 22.92 12.04
C ALA A 64 7.78 23.93 11.23
#